data_AF-S4MQU9-F1
#
_entry.id   AF-S4MQU9-F1
#
_cell.length_a   1.000
_cell.length_b   1.000
_cell.length_c   1.000
_cell.angle_alpha   90.00
_cell.angle_beta   90.00
_cell.angle_gamma   90.00
#
_symmetry.space_group_name_H-M   'P 1'
#
loop_
_entity.id
_entity.type
_entity.pdbx_description
1 polymer ?
#
loop_
_entity_poly.entity_id
_entity_poly.type
_entity_poly.pdbx_seq_one_letter_code
_entity_poly.pdbx_strand_id
1 'polypeptide(L)'
;MGAVPSGEQYLKVTVQGTGKETVVVDRLTVRMAAKRAPLAWNDYAMGYPGVGCGGNVPTRSFTVALDAARPAVVPEAGHDDFPFKVSESDPEVYYIRADASAYDVSWYLELRWSSGGRSGTLAVDDRGRPFRTSGNNGRPAYEFPLGGDKWVPAGTTD
;
A
#
# COMPACT_ATOMS: atom_id res chain seq x y z
N MET A 1 -16.72 -10.49 9.57
CA MET A 1 -16.80 -9.22 8.83
C MET A 1 -15.39 -8.66 8.73
N GLY A 2 -14.94 -8.29 7.52
CA GLY A 2 -13.59 -7.77 7.29
C GLY A 2 -13.66 -6.31 6.84
N ALA A 3 -12.90 -5.44 7.51
CA ALA A 3 -12.77 -4.04 7.12
C ALA A 3 -11.97 -3.92 5.82
N VAL A 4 -12.26 -2.89 5.02
CA VAL A 4 -11.51 -2.56 3.79
C VAL A 4 -10.86 -1.19 4.02
N PRO A 5 -9.53 -1.04 3.80
CA PRO A 5 -8.88 0.26 3.81
C PRO A 5 -9.58 1.27 2.89
N SER A 6 -9.78 2.47 3.43
CA SER A 6 -10.51 3.57 2.80
C SER A 6 -9.55 4.69 2.45
N GLY A 7 -9.57 5.17 1.20
CA GLY A 7 -8.69 6.24 0.72
C GLY A 7 -7.26 5.77 0.43
N GLU A 8 -6.58 5.25 1.45
CA GLU A 8 -5.17 4.88 1.39
C GLU A 8 -4.94 3.48 1.99
N GLN A 9 -3.95 2.78 1.47
CA GLN A 9 -3.45 1.54 2.04
C GLN A 9 -1.92 1.55 2.07
N TYR A 10 -1.35 1.33 3.25
CA TYR A 10 0.09 1.22 3.45
C TYR A 10 0.51 -0.25 3.52
N LEU A 11 1.49 -0.62 2.69
CA LEU A 11 2.11 -1.94 2.69
C LEU A 11 3.59 -1.83 3.03
N LYS A 12 4.06 -2.72 3.92
CA LYS A 12 5.49 -2.92 4.18
C LYS A 12 5.90 -4.26 3.56
N VAL A 13 6.73 -4.21 2.53
CA VAL A 13 7.23 -5.40 1.83
C VAL A 13 8.70 -5.58 2.20
N THR A 14 9.02 -6.68 2.88
CA THR A 14 10.40 -7.07 3.19
C THR A 14 10.86 -8.14 2.20
N VAL A 15 12.01 -7.92 1.59
CA VAL A 15 12.57 -8.81 0.57
C VAL A 15 13.97 -9.22 1.01
N GLN A 16 14.22 -10.53 1.04
CA GLN A 16 15.47 -11.11 1.50
C GLN A 16 15.88 -12.23 0.56
N GLY A 17 17.18 -12.33 0.28
CA GLY A 17 17.73 -13.46 -0.45
C GLY A 17 17.66 -14.73 0.40
N THR A 18 17.36 -15.87 -0.21
CA THR A 18 17.27 -17.16 0.52
C THR A 18 18.60 -17.92 0.57
N GLY A 19 19.70 -17.30 0.16
CA GLY A 19 21.01 -17.94 0.13
C GLY A 19 22.13 -16.96 -0.19
N LYS A 20 23.31 -17.52 -0.51
CA LYS A 20 24.56 -16.77 -0.62
C LYS A 20 24.68 -15.89 -1.87
N GLU A 21 23.92 -16.19 -2.92
CA GLU A 21 23.93 -15.39 -4.15
C GLU A 21 23.18 -14.08 -3.92
N THR A 22 23.77 -12.97 -4.38
CA THR A 22 23.07 -11.69 -4.44
C THR A 22 21.86 -11.81 -5.37
N VAL A 23 20.74 -11.28 -4.91
CA VAL A 23 19.52 -11.15 -5.72
C VAL A 23 19.37 -9.68 -6.08
N VAL A 24 19.09 -9.40 -7.34
CA VAL A 24 18.69 -8.08 -7.82
C VAL A 24 17.17 -8.07 -7.88
N VAL A 25 16.55 -7.14 -7.17
CA VAL A 25 15.14 -6.80 -7.34
C VAL A 25 15.06 -5.80 -8.48
N ASP A 26 14.64 -6.27 -9.64
CA ASP A 26 14.71 -5.50 -10.90
C ASP A 26 13.63 -4.43 -10.98
N ARG A 27 12.42 -4.74 -10.48
CA ARG A 27 11.25 -3.85 -10.52
C ARG A 27 10.13 -4.37 -9.62
N LEU A 28 9.34 -3.44 -9.10
CA LEU A 28 8.01 -3.71 -8.57
C LEU A 28 6.94 -3.12 -9.51
N THR A 29 5.90 -3.90 -9.81
CA THR A 29 4.78 -3.45 -10.66
C THR A 29 3.44 -3.73 -9.99
N VAL A 30 2.42 -2.98 -10.37
CA VAL A 30 1.04 -3.21 -9.91
C VAL A 30 0.25 -3.93 -11.00
N ARG A 31 -0.47 -4.99 -10.60
CA ARG A 31 -1.42 -5.69 -11.47
C ARG A 31 -2.84 -5.53 -10.94
N MET A 32 -3.70 -4.95 -11.77
CA MET A 32 -5.11 -4.77 -11.44
C MET A 32 -5.87 -6.08 -11.59
N ALA A 33 -6.64 -6.46 -10.56
CA ALA A 33 -7.50 -7.63 -10.56
C ALA A 33 -8.97 -7.27 -10.82
N ALA A 34 -9.43 -6.16 -10.25
CA ALA A 34 -10.76 -5.60 -10.49
C ALA A 34 -10.80 -4.10 -10.20
N LYS A 35 -11.66 -3.37 -10.92
CA LYS A 35 -11.99 -1.97 -10.65
C LYS A 35 -13.50 -1.82 -10.72
N ARG A 36 -14.11 -1.34 -9.63
CA ARG A 36 -15.57 -1.26 -9.46
C ARG A 36 -15.98 0.10 -8.93
N ALA A 37 -17.26 0.41 -9.01
CA ALA A 37 -17.84 1.54 -8.29
C ALA A 37 -17.49 1.42 -6.79
N PRO A 38 -17.22 2.55 -6.11
CA PRO A 38 -16.87 2.53 -4.70
C PRO A 38 -18.03 1.94 -3.88
N LEU A 39 -17.72 1.16 -2.85
CA LEU A 39 -18.72 0.59 -1.94
C LEU A 39 -19.64 1.69 -1.37
N ALA A 40 -20.92 1.44 -1.18
CA ALA A 40 -21.81 2.43 -0.53
C ALA A 40 -21.68 2.46 1.00
N TRP A 41 -20.53 2.01 1.55
CA TRP A 41 -20.35 1.77 2.97
C TRP A 41 -19.77 3.01 3.67
N ASN A 42 -20.25 3.28 4.88
CA ASN A 42 -19.74 4.35 5.75
C ASN A 42 -18.22 4.22 5.97
N ASP A 43 -17.54 5.35 6.00
CA ASP A 43 -16.12 5.42 6.36
C ASP A 43 -15.98 5.67 7.87
N TYR A 44 -15.05 4.96 8.52
CA TYR A 44 -14.83 5.02 9.97
C TYR A 44 -13.35 5.25 10.27
N ALA A 45 -13.01 6.40 10.83
CA ALA A 45 -11.66 6.75 11.25
C ALA A 45 -11.53 6.68 12.79
N MET A 46 -10.60 5.87 13.29
CA MET A 46 -10.20 5.88 14.70
C MET A 46 -9.00 6.82 14.87
N GLY A 47 -9.17 7.92 15.61
CA GLY A 47 -8.12 8.89 15.91
C GLY A 47 -8.22 10.17 15.08
N TYR A 48 -7.83 11.29 15.70
CA TYR A 48 -7.83 12.63 15.10
C TYR A 48 -6.95 12.68 13.83
N PRO A 49 -7.34 13.39 12.75
CA PRO A 49 -6.48 13.59 11.58
C PRO A 49 -5.20 14.31 12.00
N GLY A 50 -4.07 13.60 12.05
CA GLY A 50 -2.76 14.20 12.32
C GLY A 50 -1.93 13.58 13.45
N VAL A 51 -2.44 12.59 14.20
CA VAL A 51 -1.62 11.86 15.18
C VAL A 51 -0.99 10.61 14.57
N GLY A 52 -0.06 10.82 13.65
CA GLY A 52 0.95 9.82 13.33
C GLY A 52 2.10 9.92 14.33
N CYS A 53 2.33 8.89 15.14
CA CYS A 53 3.59 8.78 15.89
C CYS A 53 4.73 8.72 14.87
N GLY A 54 5.38 9.86 14.63
CA GLY A 54 6.54 9.98 13.77
C GLY A 54 7.60 8.96 14.17
N GLY A 55 7.89 8.04 13.26
CA GLY A 55 8.82 6.95 13.50
C GLY A 55 9.45 6.51 12.18
N ASN A 56 10.66 7.00 11.94
CA ASN A 56 11.53 6.78 10.78
C ASN A 56 10.94 7.15 9.41
N VAL A 57 11.62 8.07 8.73
CA VAL A 57 11.47 8.22 7.27
C VAL A 57 11.87 6.87 6.65
N PRO A 58 10.95 6.18 5.95
CA PRO A 58 11.28 4.89 5.37
C PRO A 58 12.34 5.06 4.29
N THR A 59 13.35 4.20 4.24
CA THR A 59 14.48 4.38 3.30
C THR A 59 14.05 4.26 1.84
N ARG A 60 13.01 3.47 1.55
CA ARG A 60 12.50 3.20 0.20
C ARG A 60 10.97 3.33 0.20
N SER A 61 10.46 4.49 -0.21
CA SER A 61 9.03 4.78 -0.28
C SER A 61 8.56 4.87 -1.72
N PHE A 62 7.41 4.26 -2.01
CA PHE A 62 6.77 4.23 -3.31
C PHE A 62 5.29 4.56 -3.19
N THR A 63 4.72 5.11 -4.26
CA THR A 63 3.30 5.40 -4.38
C THR A 63 2.67 4.63 -5.54
N VAL A 64 1.38 4.34 -5.42
CA VAL A 64 0.55 3.77 -6.48
C VAL A 64 -0.78 4.50 -6.51
N ALA A 65 -1.02 5.27 -7.58
CA ALA A 65 -2.33 5.87 -7.84
C ALA A 65 -3.26 4.83 -8.49
N LEU A 66 -4.07 4.12 -7.69
CA LEU A 66 -4.94 3.03 -8.16
C LEU A 66 -6.09 3.53 -9.06
N ASP A 67 -6.46 4.80 -8.92
CA ASP A 67 -7.48 5.44 -9.76
C ASP A 67 -6.99 5.78 -11.16
N ALA A 68 -5.67 5.84 -11.38
CA ALA A 68 -5.08 6.18 -12.67
C ALA A 68 -5.54 5.21 -13.78
N ALA A 69 -5.54 5.68 -15.02
CA ALA A 69 -5.83 4.83 -16.17
C ALA A 69 -4.82 3.69 -16.31
N ARG A 70 -3.57 3.93 -15.90
CA ARG A 70 -2.48 2.97 -15.83
C ARG A 70 -1.74 3.15 -14.51
N PRO A 71 -2.19 2.51 -13.42
CA PRO A 71 -1.48 2.56 -12.15
C PRO A 71 -0.06 2.02 -12.31
N ALA A 72 0.90 2.67 -11.65
CA ALA A 72 2.29 2.29 -11.64
C ALA A 72 2.86 2.49 -10.23
N VAL A 73 3.88 1.70 -9.89
CA VAL A 73 4.68 1.92 -8.69
C VAL A 73 5.71 2.99 -9.04
N VAL A 74 5.72 4.10 -8.28
CA VAL A 74 6.59 5.25 -8.53
C VAL A 74 7.29 5.63 -7.22
N PRO A 75 8.62 5.84 -7.20
CA PRO A 75 9.31 6.28 -5.99
C PRO A 75 8.79 7.64 -5.53
N GLU A 76 8.67 7.83 -4.21
CA GLU A 76 8.41 9.15 -3.67
C GLU A 76 9.59 10.09 -3.94
N ALA A 77 9.31 11.40 -3.97
CA ALA A 77 10.33 12.40 -4.23
C ALA A 77 11.50 12.28 -3.25
N GLY A 78 12.72 12.13 -3.78
CA GLY A 78 13.94 11.95 -3.00
C GLY A 78 14.33 10.50 -2.69
N HIS A 79 13.52 9.52 -3.11
CA HIS A 79 13.88 8.10 -3.04
C HIS A 79 14.39 7.58 -4.39
N ASP A 80 15.36 6.67 -4.36
CA ASP A 80 15.83 5.96 -5.56
C ASP A 80 14.72 5.04 -6.11
N ASP A 81 14.77 4.81 -7.43
CA ASP A 81 13.97 3.76 -8.07
C ASP A 81 14.76 2.45 -8.18
N PHE A 82 14.06 1.36 -8.50
CA PHE A 82 14.65 0.07 -8.82
C PHE A 82 15.70 0.17 -9.94
N PRO A 83 16.76 -0.67 -9.93
CA PRO A 83 16.89 -1.90 -9.14
C PRO A 83 17.58 -1.77 -7.78
N PHE A 84 17.29 -2.72 -6.88
CA PHE A 84 17.98 -2.86 -5.58
C PHE A 84 18.62 -4.23 -5.42
N LYS A 85 19.58 -4.36 -4.52
CA LYS A 85 20.24 -5.63 -4.21
C LYS A 85 19.79 -6.12 -2.84
N VAL A 86 19.57 -7.42 -2.72
CA VAL A 86 19.30 -8.08 -1.43
C VAL A 86 20.16 -9.32 -1.30
N SER A 87 20.40 -9.73 -0.06
CA SER A 87 21.04 -11.01 0.28
C SER A 87 20.37 -11.63 1.51
N GLU A 88 20.87 -12.77 1.96
CA GLU A 88 20.41 -13.39 3.20
C GLU A 88 20.69 -12.51 4.44
N SER A 89 21.81 -11.78 4.46
CA SER A 89 22.22 -10.92 5.59
C SER A 89 21.88 -9.45 5.40
N ASP A 90 21.39 -9.06 4.23
CA ASP A 90 21.08 -7.68 3.87
C ASP A 90 19.71 -7.61 3.17
N PRO A 91 18.61 -7.59 3.95
CA PRO A 91 17.26 -7.50 3.43
C PRO A 91 16.89 -6.04 3.07
N GLU A 92 16.08 -5.87 2.04
CA GLU A 92 15.49 -4.57 1.68
C GLU A 92 14.04 -4.47 2.18
N VAL A 93 13.61 -3.26 2.51
CA VAL A 93 12.24 -2.97 2.95
C VAL A 93 11.66 -1.86 2.10
N TYR A 94 10.59 -2.16 1.39
CA TYR A 94 9.83 -1.21 0.58
C TYR A 94 8.53 -0.82 1.27
N TYR A 95 8.25 0.47 1.32
CA TYR A 95 7.01 1.01 1.83
C TYR A 95 6.18 1.52 0.66
N ILE A 96 4.99 0.96 0.48
CA ILE A 96 4.12 1.27 -0.65
C ILE A 96 2.87 1.92 -0.10
N ARG A 97 2.63 3.18 -0.48
CA ARG A 97 1.35 3.87 -0.29
C ARG A 97 0.51 3.70 -1.55
N ALA A 98 -0.63 3.04 -1.43
CA ALA A 98 -1.56 2.86 -2.54
C ALA A 98 -2.84 3.66 -2.28
N ASP A 99 -3.16 4.53 -3.22
CA ASP A 99 -4.19 5.56 -3.06
C ASP A 99 -5.35 5.29 -4.03
N ALA A 100 -6.57 5.25 -3.51
CA ALA A 100 -7.81 5.15 -4.28
C ALA A 100 -8.82 6.16 -3.71
N SER A 101 -9.44 6.96 -4.56
CA SER A 101 -10.41 8.00 -4.15
C SER A 101 -11.78 7.76 -4.74
N ALA A 102 -11.85 7.27 -5.98
CA ALA A 102 -13.09 7.12 -6.74
C ALA A 102 -13.56 5.66 -6.92
N TYR A 103 -12.68 4.66 -6.75
CA TYR A 103 -13.00 3.27 -7.11
C TYR A 103 -12.76 2.29 -5.95
N ASP A 104 -13.51 1.18 -5.95
CA ASP A 104 -13.17 -0.03 -5.20
C ASP A 104 -12.26 -0.89 -6.09
N VAL A 105 -11.01 -1.05 -5.66
CA VAL A 105 -9.95 -1.65 -6.47
C VAL A 105 -9.43 -2.91 -5.79
N SER A 106 -9.37 -4.01 -6.55
CA SER A 106 -8.64 -5.21 -6.16
C SER A 106 -7.36 -5.30 -6.99
N TRP A 107 -6.21 -5.50 -6.34
CA TRP A 107 -4.89 -5.38 -6.99
C TRP A 107 -3.83 -6.27 -6.35
N TYR A 108 -2.75 -6.51 -7.08
CA TYR A 108 -1.57 -7.25 -6.66
C TYR A 108 -0.33 -6.40 -6.91
N LEU A 109 0.74 -6.72 -6.18
CA LEU A 109 2.09 -6.31 -6.53
C LEU A 109 2.83 -7.49 -7.16
N GLU A 110 3.64 -7.21 -8.17
CA GLU A 110 4.48 -8.20 -8.85
C GLU A 110 5.93 -7.73 -8.81
N LEU A 111 6.76 -8.50 -8.10
CA LEU A 111 8.19 -8.24 -7.92
C LEU A 111 8.98 -9.08 -8.91
N ARG A 112 9.71 -8.42 -9.81
CA ARG A 112 10.64 -9.09 -10.73
C ARG A 112 12.03 -9.14 -10.10
N TRP A 113 12.67 -10.29 -10.20
CA TRP A 113 14.01 -10.51 -9.64
C TRP A 113 14.91 -11.31 -10.59
N SER A 114 16.21 -11.15 -10.37
CA SER A 114 17.26 -11.94 -11.01
C SER A 114 18.37 -12.29 -10.00
N SER A 115 18.99 -13.46 -10.17
CA SER A 115 20.11 -13.92 -9.35
C SER A 115 20.95 -14.93 -10.12
N GLY A 116 22.19 -14.57 -10.43
CA GLY A 116 23.03 -15.33 -11.37
C GLY A 116 22.32 -15.51 -12.72
N GLY A 117 22.14 -16.75 -13.16
CA GLY A 117 21.41 -17.09 -14.39
C GLY A 117 19.89 -17.27 -14.22
N ARG A 118 19.36 -17.11 -12.99
CA ARG A 118 17.94 -17.32 -12.67
C ARG A 118 17.21 -15.98 -12.63
N SER A 119 15.93 -15.99 -12.99
CA SER A 119 15.04 -14.85 -12.84
C SER A 119 13.60 -15.31 -12.65
N GLY A 120 12.75 -14.41 -12.16
CA GLY A 120 11.33 -14.72 -11.97
C GLY A 120 10.51 -13.52 -11.54
N THR A 121 9.22 -13.77 -11.35
CA THR A 121 8.28 -12.80 -10.80
C THR A 121 7.57 -13.43 -9.61
N LEU A 122 7.54 -12.71 -8.50
CA LEU A 122 6.82 -13.08 -7.28
C LEU A 122 5.58 -12.22 -7.14
N ALA A 123 4.44 -12.84 -6.87
CA ALA A 123 3.24 -12.12 -6.47
C ALA A 123 3.35 -11.73 -4.99
N VAL A 124 3.04 -10.48 -4.68
CA VAL A 124 2.86 -9.97 -3.33
C VAL A 124 1.39 -9.63 -3.17
N ASP A 125 0.75 -10.28 -2.20
CA ASP A 125 -0.70 -10.34 -2.05
C ASP A 125 -1.13 -10.48 -0.57
N ASP A 126 -2.43 -10.44 -0.28
CA ASP A 126 -2.98 -10.77 1.04
C ASP A 126 -3.33 -12.27 1.11
N ARG A 127 -2.32 -13.08 1.44
CA ARG A 127 -2.48 -14.53 1.71
C ARG A 127 -3.19 -15.27 0.56
N GLY A 128 -2.74 -15.04 -0.67
CA GLY A 128 -3.28 -15.62 -1.90
C GLY A 128 -4.45 -14.84 -2.51
N ARG A 129 -4.82 -13.69 -1.94
CA ARG A 129 -5.92 -12.83 -2.42
C ARG A 129 -5.40 -11.45 -2.80
N PRO A 130 -6.01 -10.76 -3.77
CA PRO A 130 -5.62 -9.40 -4.09
C PRO A 130 -5.83 -8.51 -2.86
N PHE A 131 -4.97 -7.50 -2.71
CA PHE A 131 -5.26 -6.36 -1.85
C PHE A 131 -6.54 -5.69 -2.33
N ARG A 132 -7.27 -5.07 -1.39
CA ARG A 132 -8.47 -4.32 -1.69
C ARG A 132 -8.40 -2.96 -1.03
N THR A 133 -8.51 -1.91 -1.84
CA THR A 133 -8.50 -0.51 -1.39
C THR A 133 -9.70 0.17 -2.04
N SER A 134 -10.49 0.89 -1.26
CA SER A 134 -11.67 1.55 -1.78
C SER A 134 -11.62 3.05 -1.57
N GLY A 135 -11.97 3.80 -2.60
CA GLY A 135 -12.16 5.24 -2.52
C GLY A 135 -13.35 5.64 -1.67
N ASN A 136 -13.21 6.76 -0.96
CA ASN A 136 -14.18 7.30 -0.01
C ASN A 136 -14.92 8.55 -0.49
N ASN A 137 -14.69 8.99 -1.73
CA ASN A 137 -15.39 10.15 -2.29
C ASN A 137 -16.91 9.96 -2.23
N GLY A 138 -17.60 10.97 -1.71
CA GLY A 138 -19.07 11.03 -1.66
C GLY A 138 -19.73 10.16 -0.59
N ARG A 139 -18.97 9.65 0.39
CA ARG A 139 -19.51 8.83 1.49
C ARG A 139 -19.60 9.60 2.80
N PRO A 140 -20.61 9.32 3.65
CA PRO A 140 -20.59 9.76 5.04
C PRO A 140 -19.36 9.17 5.75
N ALA A 141 -18.52 10.04 6.28
CA ALA A 141 -17.38 9.68 7.12
C ALA A 141 -17.74 9.97 8.59
N TYR A 142 -17.30 9.08 9.49
CA TYR A 142 -17.48 9.21 10.92
C TYR A 142 -16.14 9.06 11.64
N GLU A 143 -15.93 9.89 12.66
CA GLU A 143 -14.77 9.85 13.55
C GLU A 143 -15.21 9.57 14.98
N PHE A 144 -14.32 8.99 15.78
CA PHE A 144 -14.54 8.81 17.21
C PHE A 144 -13.65 9.81 17.98
N PRO A 145 -14.23 10.82 18.66
CA PRO A 145 -13.47 11.81 19.41
C PRO A 145 -12.61 11.18 20.51
N LEU A 146 -11.43 11.75 20.76
CA LEU A 146 -10.61 11.33 21.92
C LEU A 146 -11.37 11.67 23.22
N GLY A 147 -11.77 10.64 23.97
CA GLY A 147 -12.62 10.79 25.17
C GLY A 147 -14.13 10.88 24.90
N GLY A 148 -14.56 10.71 23.63
CA GLY A 148 -15.97 10.64 23.26
C GLY A 148 -16.64 9.33 23.68
N ASP A 149 -17.97 9.31 23.67
CA ASP A 149 -18.82 8.16 23.97
C ASP A 149 -19.50 7.55 22.73
N LYS A 150 -19.40 8.23 21.58
CA LYS A 150 -20.02 7.82 20.31
C LYS A 150 -19.25 8.30 19.09
N TRP A 151 -19.52 7.65 17.95
CA TRP A 151 -19.11 8.12 16.63
C TRP A 151 -19.86 9.40 16.26
N VAL A 152 -19.15 10.38 15.70
CA VAL A 152 -19.70 11.64 15.18
C VAL A 152 -19.33 11.80 13.70
N PRO A 153 -20.05 12.58 12.89
CA PRO A 153 -19.62 12.87 11.53
C PRO A 153 -18.18 13.42 11.51
N ALA A 154 -17.35 12.95 10.59
CA ALA A 154 -15.96 13.38 10.53
C ALA A 154 -15.83 14.89 10.28
N GLY A 155 -14.87 15.54 10.94
CA GLY A 155 -14.67 17.00 10.88
C GLY A 155 -15.68 17.81 11.71
N THR A 156 -16.35 17.17 12.67
CA THR A 156 -17.26 17.86 13.61
C THR A 156 -16.72 17.89 15.04
N THR A 157 -15.50 17.37 15.24
CA THR A 157 -14.78 17.43 16.51
C THR A 157 -13.75 18.56 16.45
N ASP A 158 -13.80 19.49 17.41
CA ASP A 158 -12.85 20.60 17.59
C ASP A 158 -11.49 20.14 18.17
#